data_AF-A0A7Y5R4K0-F1
#
_entry.id   AF-A0A7Y5R4K0-F1
#
_cell.length_a   1.000
_cell.length_b   1.000
_cell.length_c   1.000
_cell.angle_alpha   90.00
_cell.angle_beta   90.00
_cell.angle_gamma   90.00
#
_symmetry.space_group_name_H-M   'P 1'
#
loop_
_entity.id
_entity.type
_entity.pdbx_description
1 polymer ?
#
loop_
_entity_poly.entity_id
_entity_poly.type
_entity_poly.pdbx_seq_one_letter_code
_entity_poly.pdbx_strand_id
1 'polypeptide(L)'
;MMKRTIKRKLLKAKATLSLTMSKILEVNKKRKFLPFFPNTEEKGEALQEELKVLNRLAEQQVVLIRRYENSLTSRDQWNSE
;
A
#
# COMPACT_ATOMS: atom_id res chain seq x y z
N MET A 1 -17.57 -19.24 -9.36
CA MET A 1 -16.93 -19.05 -8.03
C MET A 1 -15.65 -18.19 -8.05
N MET A 2 -14.67 -18.43 -8.95
CA MET A 2 -13.38 -17.71 -8.95
C MET A 2 -13.44 -16.17 -9.08
N LYS A 3 -14.37 -15.59 -9.85
CA LYS A 3 -14.50 -14.12 -10.03
C LYS A 3 -14.75 -13.39 -8.70
N ARG A 4 -15.60 -13.98 -7.82
CA ARG A 4 -15.88 -13.44 -6.48
C ARG A 4 -14.63 -13.43 -5.60
N THR A 5 -13.80 -14.47 -5.69
CA THR A 5 -12.54 -14.57 -4.95
C THR A 5 -11.52 -13.52 -5.40
N ILE A 6 -11.38 -13.28 -6.71
CA ILE A 6 -10.46 -12.26 -7.25
C ILE A 6 -10.94 -10.85 -6.87
N LYS A 7 -12.23 -10.55 -6.99
CA LYS A 7 -12.80 -9.27 -6.53
C LYS A 7 -12.56 -9.01 -5.05
N ARG A 8 -12.72 -10.03 -4.19
CA ARG A 8 -12.42 -9.91 -2.75
C ARG A 8 -10.93 -9.64 -2.49
N LYS A 9 -10.03 -10.32 -3.21
CA LYS A 9 -8.58 -10.08 -3.12
C LYS A 9 -8.20 -8.67 -3.58
N LEU A 10 -8.83 -8.17 -4.64
CA LEU A 10 -8.67 -6.79 -5.12
C LEU A 10 -9.10 -5.76 -4.08
N LEU A 11 -10.30 -5.94 -3.49
CA LEU A 11 -10.81 -5.09 -2.42
C LEU A 11 -9.86 -5.06 -1.22
N LYS A 12 -9.35 -6.23 -0.81
CA LYS A 12 -8.37 -6.32 0.28
C LYS A 12 -7.08 -5.57 -0.06
N ALA A 13 -6.53 -5.76 -1.25
CA ALA A 13 -5.30 -5.08 -1.68
C ALA A 13 -5.49 -3.55 -1.72
N LYS A 14 -6.62 -3.05 -2.21
CA LYS A 14 -6.97 -1.61 -2.20
C LYS A 14 -7.08 -1.06 -0.77
N ALA A 15 -7.74 -1.78 0.13
CA ALA A 15 -7.85 -1.39 1.53
C ALA A 15 -6.47 -1.35 2.22
N THR A 16 -5.63 -2.36 2.00
CA THR A 16 -4.25 -2.39 2.52
C THR A 16 -3.40 -1.25 1.97
N LEU A 17 -3.49 -0.96 0.68
CA LEU A 17 -2.79 0.19 0.08
C LEU A 17 -3.23 1.51 0.73
N SER A 18 -4.53 1.74 0.87
CA SER A 18 -5.06 2.95 1.51
C SER A 18 -4.56 3.12 2.95
N LEU A 19 -4.59 2.05 3.75
CA LEU A 19 -4.05 2.07 5.11
C LEU A 19 -2.54 2.37 5.12
N THR A 20 -1.79 1.77 4.19
CA THR A 20 -0.34 1.98 4.07
C THR A 20 -0.02 3.43 3.72
N MET A 21 -0.79 4.04 2.81
CA MET A 21 -0.66 5.46 2.48
C MET A 21 -0.93 6.37 3.69
N SER A 22 -1.97 6.09 4.47
CA SER A 22 -2.24 6.85 5.70
C SER A 22 -1.06 6.77 6.68
N LYS A 23 -0.48 5.59 6.88
CA LYS A 23 0.70 5.41 7.73
C LYS A 23 1.92 6.19 7.21
N ILE A 24 2.18 6.16 5.90
CA ILE A 24 3.26 6.96 5.29
C ILE A 24 3.08 8.45 5.60
N LEU A 25 1.86 8.97 5.48
CA LEU A 25 1.56 10.36 5.82
C LEU A 25 1.78 10.66 7.31
N GLU A 26 1.40 9.76 8.20
CA GLU A 26 1.66 9.89 9.64
C GLU A 26 3.15 9.92 9.94
N VAL A 27 3.95 9.03 9.34
CA VAL A 27 5.41 9.00 9.51
C VAL A 27 6.05 10.29 8.99
N ASN A 28 5.58 10.81 7.85
CA ASN A 28 6.05 12.09 7.33
C ASN A 28 5.68 13.27 8.25
N LYS A 29 4.49 13.26 8.86
CA LYS A 29 4.12 14.25 9.90
C LYS A 29 5.07 14.16 11.08
N LYS A 30 5.33 12.96 11.61
CA LYS A 30 6.29 12.75 12.72
C LYS A 30 7.68 13.26 12.36
N ARG A 31 8.15 12.97 11.15
CA ARG A 31 9.45 13.44 10.63
C ARG A 31 9.53 14.97 10.56
N LYS A 32 8.43 15.65 10.20
CA LYS A 32 8.36 17.11 10.20
C LYS A 32 8.52 17.71 11.61
N PHE A 33 7.97 17.05 12.64
CA PHE A 33 8.08 17.52 14.02
C PHE A 33 9.33 17.01 14.76
N LEU A 34 10.07 16.09 14.15
CA LEU A 34 11.27 15.48 14.72
C LEU A 34 12.33 16.48 15.23
N PRO A 35 12.62 17.60 14.53
CA PRO A 35 13.64 18.57 14.98
C PRO A 35 13.33 19.24 16.32
N PHE A 36 12.09 19.14 16.82
CA PHE A 36 11.66 19.75 18.08
C PHE A 36 11.82 18.83 19.30
N PHE A 37 12.37 17.63 19.15
CA PHE A 37 12.50 16.64 20.23
C PHE A 37 13.96 16.27 20.53
N PRO A 38 14.30 15.91 21.78
CA PRO A 38 15.57 15.24 22.08
C PRO A 38 15.62 13.87 21.38
N ASN A 39 16.84 13.44 21.02
CA ASN A 39 17.17 12.20 20.28
C ASN A 39 16.68 12.19 18.81
N THR A 40 16.86 13.31 18.10
CA THR A 40 16.47 13.50 16.70
C THR A 40 17.08 12.45 15.76
N GLU A 41 18.34 12.07 15.97
CA GLU A 41 19.08 11.18 15.06
C GLU A 41 18.55 9.75 15.10
N GLU A 42 18.51 9.12 16.28
CA GLU A 42 17.96 7.77 16.50
C GLU A 42 16.49 7.67 16.05
N LYS A 43 15.65 8.64 16.43
CA LYS A 43 14.25 8.68 16.00
C LYS A 43 14.13 8.92 14.49
N GLY A 44 15.05 9.65 13.89
CA GLY A 44 15.10 9.90 12.45
C GLY A 44 15.40 8.64 11.66
N GLU A 45 16.37 7.85 12.11
CA GLU A 45 16.70 6.55 11.51
C GLU A 45 15.54 5.57 11.60
N ALA A 46 14.89 5.48 12.77
CA ALA A 46 13.72 4.62 12.97
C ALA A 46 12.56 4.99 12.02
N LEU A 47 12.24 6.29 11.89
CA LEU A 47 11.19 6.75 10.96
C LEU A 47 11.58 6.53 9.49
N GLN A 48 12.86 6.63 9.15
CA GLN A 48 13.34 6.37 7.79
C GLN A 48 13.22 4.89 7.43
N GLU A 49 13.53 3.99 8.36
CA GLU A 49 13.38 2.55 8.13
C GLU A 49 11.90 2.16 8.04
N GLU A 50 11.05 2.73 8.89
CA GLU A 50 9.58 2.56 8.80
C GLU A 50 9.06 3.01 7.42
N LEU A 51 9.49 4.17 6.91
CA LEU A 51 9.11 4.65 5.58
C LEU A 51 9.53 3.69 4.47
N LYS A 52 10.74 3.12 4.51
CA LYS A 52 11.20 2.16 3.49
C LYS A 52 10.29 0.94 3.44
N VAL A 53 9.96 0.38 4.61
CA VAL A 53 9.08 -0.80 4.70
C VAL A 53 7.69 -0.49 4.17
N LEU A 54 7.12 0.66 4.56
CA LEU A 54 5.80 1.09 4.10
C LEU A 54 5.77 1.34 2.59
N ASN A 55 6.80 1.97 2.02
CA ASN A 55 6.91 2.20 0.58
C ASN A 55 6.98 0.87 -0.19
N ARG A 56 7.82 -0.07 0.27
CA ARG A 56 7.91 -1.41 -0.34
C ARG A 56 6.58 -2.15 -0.28
N LEU A 57 5.86 -2.05 0.84
CA LEU A 57 4.52 -2.64 0.97
C LEU A 57 3.53 -1.98 -0.01
N ALA A 58 3.55 -0.66 -0.15
CA ALA A 58 2.69 0.07 -1.08
C ALA A 58 2.93 -0.37 -2.54
N GLU A 59 4.19 -0.46 -2.96
CA GLU A 59 4.58 -0.96 -4.28
C GLU A 59 4.04 -2.37 -4.55
N GLN A 60 4.20 -3.27 -3.57
CA GLN A 60 3.66 -4.63 -3.67
C GLN A 60 2.13 -4.65 -3.83
N GLN A 61 1.41 -3.83 -3.06
CA GLN A 61 -0.06 -3.74 -3.20
C GLN A 61 -0.47 -3.18 -4.56
N VAL A 62 0.25 -2.19 -5.11
CA VAL A 62 -0.02 -1.66 -6.45
C VAL A 62 0.14 -2.74 -7.52
N VAL A 63 1.22 -3.53 -7.45
CA VAL A 63 1.45 -4.65 -8.38
C VAL A 63 0.30 -5.67 -8.30
N LEU A 64 -0.14 -6.02 -7.09
CA LEU A 64 -1.27 -6.94 -6.89
C LEU A 64 -2.59 -6.39 -7.44
N ILE A 65 -2.87 -5.11 -7.20
CA ILE A 65 -4.08 -4.44 -7.71
C ILE A 65 -4.10 -4.52 -9.24
N ARG A 66 -3.01 -4.12 -9.91
CA ARG A 66 -2.91 -4.18 -11.37
C ARG A 66 -3.13 -5.60 -11.89
N ARG A 67 -2.53 -6.60 -11.24
CA ARG A 67 -2.69 -8.01 -11.62
C ARG A 67 -4.15 -8.47 -11.48
N TYR A 68 -4.82 -8.12 -10.39
CA TYR A 68 -6.20 -8.50 -10.16
C TYR A 68 -7.18 -7.76 -11.09
N GLU A 69 -6.92 -6.48 -11.38
CA GLU A 69 -7.69 -5.69 -12.35
C GLU A 69 -7.58 -6.32 -13.75
N ASN A 70 -6.36 -6.60 -14.22
CA ASN A 70 -6.15 -7.28 -15.50
C ASN A 70 -6.85 -8.65 -15.56
N SER A 71 -6.77 -9.44 -14.48
CA SER A 71 -7.41 -10.76 -14.39
C SER A 71 -8.95 -10.69 -14.44
N LEU A 72 -9.53 -9.56 -14.02
CA LEU A 72 -10.98 -9.33 -14.12
C LEU A 72 -11.35 -8.84 -15.52
N THR A 73 -10.57 -7.94 -16.11
CA THR A 73 -10.79 -7.40 -17.46
C THR A 73 -10.68 -8.48 -18.54
N SER A 74 -9.62 -9.28 -18.55
CA SER A 74 -9.43 -10.37 -19.54
C SER A 74 -10.54 -11.43 -19.44
N ARG A 75 -11.12 -11.61 -18.26
CA ARG A 75 -12.21 -12.56 -18.03
C ARG A 75 -13.57 -11.97 -18.44
N ASP A 76 -13.75 -10.66 -18.38
CA ASP A 76 -14.98 -10.02 -18.81
C ASP A 76 -15.05 -9.89 -20.34
N GLN A 77 -13.91 -9.75 -21.02
CA GLN A 77 -13.83 -9.84 -22.48
C GLN A 77 -14.18 -11.23 -23.02
N TRP A 78 -13.71 -12.32 -22.39
CA TRP A 78 -14.01 -13.70 -22.81
C TRP A 78 -15.47 -14.16 -22.59
N ASN A 79 -16.23 -13.51 -21.71
CA ASN A 79 -17.64 -13.84 -21.48
C ASN A 79 -18.61 -12.94 -22.28
N SER A 80 -18.09 -12.06 -23.15
CA SER A 80 -18.89 -11.12 -23.96
C SER A 80 -18.90 -11.47 -25.46
N GLU A 81 -18.28 -12.60 -25.83
CA GLU A 81 -18.39 -13.28 -27.13
C GLU A 81 -19.21 -14.56 -26.97
#